data_AF-A0A3R7IW75-F1
#
_entry.id   AF-A0A3R7IW75-F1
#
_cell.length_a   1.000
_cell.length_b   1.000
_cell.length_c   1.000
_cell.angle_alpha   90.00
_cell.angle_beta   90.00
_cell.angle_gamma   90.00
#
_symmetry.space_group_name_H-M   'P 1'
#
loop_
_entity.id
_entity.type
_entity.pdbx_description
1 polymer ?
#
loop_
_entity_poly.entity_id
_entity_poly.type
_entity_poly.pdbx_seq_one_letter_code
_entity_poly.pdbx_strand_id
1 'polypeptide(L)'
;GKYAVFVTNQDRVEPEKIRSVVNGYSRRWDIENQYKSIKSFMPKTSSTDYRLRFCNFALSTLIYNVWRLTDYLIKVALDEPIRSPPVITAKTFVRALGDFLREFG
;
A
#
# COMPACT_ATOMS: atom_id res chain seq x y z
N GLY A 1 5.27 16.08 23.67
CA GLY A 1 6.74 15.91 23.48
C GLY A 1 7.14 16.59 22.20
N LYS A 2 8.16 17.46 22.21
CA LYS A 2 8.41 18.47 21.16
C LYS A 2 9.62 18.20 20.26
N TYR A 3 10.13 16.96 20.22
CA TYR A 3 11.29 16.60 19.39
C TYR A 3 11.11 15.18 18.82
N ALA A 4 11.50 14.99 17.57
CA ALA A 4 11.64 13.69 16.91
C ALA A 4 13.11 13.49 16.55
N VAL A 5 13.69 12.34 16.92
CA VAL A 5 15.11 12.03 16.71
C VAL A 5 15.24 11.07 15.53
N PHE A 6 16.15 11.36 14.61
CA PHE A 6 16.47 10.54 13.44
C PHE A 6 17.93 10.13 13.50
N VAL A 7 18.23 8.88 13.13
CA VAL A 7 19.59 8.36 12.99
C VAL A 7 19.79 8.02 11.51
N THR A 8 20.89 8.48 10.92
CA THR A 8 21.22 8.26 9.52
C THR A 8 22.67 7.83 9.39
N ASN A 9 22.98 7.07 8.34
CA ASN A 9 24.34 6.66 7.98
C ASN A 9 25.10 7.73 7.16
N GLN A 10 24.52 8.92 6.98
CA GLN A 10 25.21 10.03 6.35
C GLN A 10 26.19 10.66 7.34
N ASP A 11 27.45 10.81 6.94
CA ASP A 11 28.51 11.39 7.79
C ASP A 11 28.18 12.81 8.26
N ARG A 12 27.46 13.59 7.45
CA ARG A 12 26.99 14.93 7.80
C ARG A 12 25.71 15.29 7.06
N VAL A 13 24.75 15.87 7.78
CA VAL A 13 23.51 16.43 7.20
C VAL A 13 23.54 17.94 7.39
N GLU A 14 23.75 18.68 6.31
CA GLU A 14 23.69 20.15 6.36
C GLU A 14 22.26 20.62 6.68
N PRO A 15 22.09 21.77 7.37
CA PRO A 15 20.77 22.28 7.78
C PRO A 15 19.74 22.34 6.65
N GLU A 16 20.18 22.71 5.45
CA GLU A 16 19.36 22.80 4.23
C GLU A 16 18.80 21.44 3.78
N LYS A 17 19.55 20.35 4.05
CA LYS A 17 19.16 18.98 3.67
C LYS A 17 18.28 18.30 4.71
N ILE A 18 18.20 18.82 5.94
CA ILE A 18 17.40 18.22 7.03
C ILE A 18 15.97 17.97 6.59
N ARG A 19 15.32 18.96 5.97
CA ARG A 19 13.92 18.85 5.54
C ARG A 19 13.75 17.76 4.47
N SER A 20 14.72 17.63 3.56
CA SER A 20 14.71 16.57 2.54
C SER A 20 14.89 15.18 3.16
N VAL A 21 15.79 15.03 4.14
CA VAL A 21 16.01 13.76 4.84
C VAL A 21 14.76 13.35 5.63
N VAL A 22 14.16 14.28 6.37
CA VAL A 22 12.95 14.03 7.16
C VAL A 22 11.76 13.70 6.26
N ASN A 23 11.55 14.44 5.17
CA ASN A 23 10.53 14.12 4.17
C ASN A 23 10.82 12.79 3.44
N GLY A 24 12.09 12.47 3.24
CA GLY A 24 12.51 11.17 2.70
C GLY A 24 12.09 10.03 3.63
N TYR A 25 12.25 10.21 4.93
CA TYR A 25 11.87 9.25 5.96
C TYR A 25 10.35 9.13 6.12
N SER A 26 9.58 10.20 5.88
CA SER A 26 8.10 10.13 5.96
C SER A 26 7.51 9.12 4.97
N ARG A 27 8.18 8.82 3.86
CA ARG A 27 7.79 7.76 2.91
C ARG A 27 7.74 6.37 3.54
N ARG A 28 8.46 6.13 4.65
CA ARG A 28 8.37 4.87 5.40
C ARG A 28 6.95 4.64 5.96
N TRP A 29 6.31 5.71 6.42
CA TRP A 29 4.94 5.65 6.94
C TRP A 29 3.95 5.23 5.86
N ASP A 30 4.17 5.67 4.61
CA ASP A 30 3.35 5.24 3.48
C ASP A 30 3.43 3.73 3.28
N ILE A 31 4.64 3.14 3.33
CA ILE A 31 4.84 1.69 3.21
C ILE A 31 4.09 0.94 4.32
N GLU A 32 4.15 1.42 5.56
CA GLU A 32 3.43 0.80 6.68
C GLU A 32 1.91 0.84 6.48
N ASN A 33 1.37 1.95 5.95
CA ASN A 33 -0.04 2.07 5.64
C ASN A 33 -0.45 1.14 4.47
N GLN A 34 0.37 1.07 3.43
CA GLN A 34 0.15 0.15 2.31
C GLN A 34 0.14 -1.31 2.81
N TYR A 35 1.08 -1.69 3.67
CA TYR A 35 1.14 -3.03 4.26
C TYR A 35 -0.10 -3.36 5.12
N LYS A 36 -0.60 -2.38 5.89
CA LYS A 36 -1.88 -2.54 6.62
C LYS A 36 -3.04 -2.82 5.68
N SER A 37 -3.10 -2.14 4.53
CA SER A 37 -4.13 -2.39 3.51
C SER A 37 -3.96 -3.74 2.81
N ILE A 38 -2.73 -4.18 2.52
CA ILE A 38 -2.45 -5.51 1.93
C ILE A 38 -3.01 -6.63 2.81
N LYS A 39 -2.90 -6.50 4.14
CA LYS A 39 -3.46 -7.49 5.07
C LYS A 39 -4.97 -7.69 4.91
N SER A 40 -5.70 -6.68 4.44
CA SER A 40 -7.14 -6.82 4.15
C SER A 40 -7.44 -7.78 3.00
N PHE A 41 -6.46 -8.03 2.12
CA PHE A 41 -6.54 -8.96 1.00
C PHE A 41 -5.91 -10.32 1.32
N MET A 42 -5.39 -10.52 2.54
CA MET A 42 -4.69 -11.74 2.93
C MET A 42 -5.69 -12.81 3.37
N PRO A 43 -5.69 -14.00 2.73
CA PRO A 43 -6.48 -15.14 3.21
C PRO A 43 -6.03 -15.54 4.61
N LYS A 44 -6.99 -15.83 5.50
CA LYS A 44 -6.68 -16.42 6.80
C LYS A 44 -6.35 -17.90 6.60
N THR A 45 -5.08 -18.26 6.70
CA THR A 45 -4.64 -19.66 6.59
C THR A 45 -3.95 -20.13 7.86
N SER A 46 -4.26 -21.33 8.35
CA SER A 46 -3.57 -21.98 9.45
C SER A 46 -2.30 -22.76 9.02
N SER A 47 -2.05 -22.87 7.72
CA SER A 47 -0.91 -23.61 7.19
C SER A 47 0.43 -23.00 7.63
N THR A 48 1.36 -23.88 7.99
CA THR A 48 2.73 -23.52 8.37
C THR A 48 3.72 -23.60 7.21
N ASP A 49 3.31 -24.16 6.07
CA ASP A 49 4.14 -24.23 4.87
C ASP A 49 4.50 -22.82 4.39
N TYR A 50 5.81 -22.54 4.33
CA TYR A 50 6.33 -21.24 3.90
C TYR A 50 5.92 -20.90 2.47
N ARG A 51 5.77 -21.90 1.58
CA ARG A 51 5.40 -21.70 0.18
C ARG A 51 3.99 -21.14 0.07
N LEU A 52 3.07 -21.67 0.89
CA LEU A 52 1.70 -21.20 0.96
C LEU A 52 1.62 -19.79 1.54
N ARG A 53 2.39 -19.49 2.59
CA ARG A 53 2.45 -18.14 3.18
C ARG A 53 3.03 -17.12 2.20
N PHE A 54 4.09 -17.48 1.49
CA PHE A 54 4.71 -16.62 0.48
C PHE A 54 3.78 -16.41 -0.71
N CYS A 55 3.14 -17.46 -1.22
CA CYS A 55 2.19 -17.37 -2.31
C CYS A 55 1.00 -16.47 -1.94
N ASN A 56 0.42 -16.65 -0.75
CA ASN A 56 -0.65 -15.78 -0.25
C ASN A 56 -0.20 -14.34 -0.15
N PHE A 57 0.99 -14.07 0.38
CA PHE A 57 1.53 -12.72 0.46
C PHE A 57 1.73 -12.09 -0.93
N ALA A 58 2.31 -12.83 -1.88
CA ALA A 58 2.51 -12.37 -3.25
C ALA A 58 1.16 -12.09 -3.94
N LEU A 59 0.19 -12.99 -3.80
CA LEU A 59 -1.15 -12.83 -4.34
C LEU A 59 -1.87 -11.61 -3.75
N SER A 60 -1.84 -11.44 -2.43
CA SER A 60 -2.44 -10.26 -1.78
C SER A 60 -1.79 -8.96 -2.23
N THR A 61 -0.46 -8.97 -2.45
CA THR A 61 0.27 -7.81 -2.96
C THR A 61 -0.14 -7.49 -4.40
N LEU A 62 -0.32 -8.51 -5.25
CA LEU A 62 -0.82 -8.34 -6.61
C LEU A 62 -2.24 -7.75 -6.62
N ILE A 63 -3.17 -8.31 -5.84
CA ILE A 63 -4.55 -7.82 -5.74
C ILE A 63 -4.57 -6.36 -5.25
N TYR A 64 -3.74 -6.03 -4.25
CA TYR A 64 -3.59 -4.67 -3.77
C TYR A 64 -3.12 -3.70 -4.88
N ASN A 65 -2.13 -4.11 -5.68
CA ASN A 65 -1.63 -3.29 -6.78
C ASN A 65 -2.68 -3.08 -7.87
N VAL A 66 -3.45 -4.11 -8.21
CA VAL A 66 -4.56 -3.98 -9.17
C VAL A 66 -5.61 -3.01 -8.62
N TRP A 67 -5.99 -3.13 -7.35
CA TRP A 67 -6.90 -2.17 -6.71
C TRP A 67 -6.38 -0.73 -6.78
N ARG A 68 -5.10 -0.50 -6.45
CA ARG A 68 -4.48 0.83 -6.53
C ARG A 68 -4.44 1.37 -7.95
N LEU A 69 -4.21 0.51 -8.94
CA LEU A 69 -4.26 0.88 -10.35
C LEU A 69 -5.68 1.26 -10.77
N THR A 70 -6.69 0.49 -10.39
CA THR A 70 -8.10 0.82 -10.66
C THR A 70 -8.50 2.14 -10.00
N ASP A 71 -8.14 2.36 -8.73
CA ASP A 71 -8.37 3.63 -8.03
C ASP A 71 -7.69 4.80 -8.75
N TYR A 72 -6.46 4.62 -9.22
CA TYR A 72 -5.73 5.62 -9.98
C TYR A 72 -6.42 5.96 -11.30
N LEU A 73 -6.83 4.95 -12.09
CA LEU A 73 -7.50 5.17 -13.38
C LEU A 73 -8.83 5.92 -13.20
N ILE A 74 -9.59 5.59 -12.14
CA ILE A 74 -10.84 6.28 -11.82
C ILE A 74 -10.60 7.74 -11.44
N LYS A 75 -9.57 8.01 -10.64
CA LYS A 75 -9.21 9.39 -10.28
C LYS A 75 -8.83 10.21 -11.50
N VAL A 76 -8.05 9.63 -12.41
CA VAL A 76 -7.71 10.28 -13.69
C VAL A 76 -8.97 10.56 -14.51
N ALA A 77 -9.94 9.63 -14.55
CA ALA A 77 -11.19 9.82 -15.28
C ALA A 77 -12.12 10.86 -14.64
N LEU A 78 -12.05 11.06 -13.32
CA LEU A 78 -12.87 12.01 -12.56
C LEU A 78 -12.17 13.37 -12.31
N ASP A 79 -10.96 13.57 -12.83
CA ASP A 79 -10.09 14.73 -12.55
C ASP A 79 -9.85 14.96 -11.04
N GLU A 80 -9.80 13.86 -10.27
CA GLU A 80 -9.57 13.88 -8.83
C GLU A 80 -8.06 13.86 -8.51
N PRO A 81 -7.60 14.56 -7.44
CA PRO A 81 -6.19 14.55 -7.07
C PRO A 81 -5.67 13.13 -6.78
N ILE A 82 -4.57 12.72 -7.41
CA ILE A 82 -4.01 11.35 -7.28
C ILE A 82 -3.75 10.95 -5.81
N ARG A 83 -3.32 11.92 -4.99
CA ARG A 83 -3.00 11.73 -3.57
C ARG A 83 -4.22 11.81 -2.63
N SER A 84 -5.43 12.01 -3.15
CA SER A 84 -6.65 11.93 -2.36
C SER A 84 -6.88 10.50 -1.85
N PRO A 85 -7.71 10.30 -0.81
CA PRO A 85 -8.13 8.97 -0.38
C PRO A 85 -8.68 8.13 -1.55
N PRO A 86 -8.66 6.79 -1.45
CA PRO A 86 -9.21 5.95 -2.52
C PRO A 86 -10.69 6.24 -2.76
N VAL A 87 -11.07 6.46 -4.03
CA VAL A 87 -12.47 6.63 -4.46
C VAL A 87 -13.18 5.28 -4.39
N ILE A 88 -12.51 4.22 -4.87
CA ILE A 88 -12.97 2.84 -4.68
C ILE A 88 -12.32 2.27 -3.42
N THR A 89 -13.16 1.84 -2.48
CA THR A 89 -12.66 1.12 -1.29
C THR A 89 -12.18 -0.28 -1.67
N ALA A 90 -11.20 -0.81 -0.92
CA ALA A 90 -10.71 -2.18 -1.09
C ALA A 90 -11.85 -3.22 -1.05
N LYS A 91 -12.84 -3.03 -0.17
CA LYS A 91 -13.99 -3.93 -0.04
C LYS A 91 -14.85 -3.95 -1.30
N THR A 92 -15.12 -2.78 -1.89
CA THR A 92 -15.87 -2.66 -3.15
C THR A 92 -15.11 -3.36 -4.28
N PHE A 93 -13.81 -3.16 -4.37
CA PHE A 93 -12.96 -3.79 -5.38
C PHE A 93 -12.95 -5.32 -5.25
N VAL A 94 -12.75 -5.86 -4.05
CA VAL A 94 -12.76 -7.33 -3.83
C VAL A 94 -14.10 -7.95 -4.20
N ARG A 95 -15.21 -7.26 -3.92
CA ARG A 95 -16.54 -7.72 -4.32
C ARG A 95 -16.67 -7.79 -5.85
N ALA A 96 -16.32 -6.71 -6.55
CA ALA A 96 -16.36 -6.67 -8.01
C ALA A 96 -15.46 -7.73 -8.66
N LEU A 97 -14.25 -7.92 -8.12
CA LEU A 97 -13.34 -8.97 -8.56
C LEU A 97 -13.94 -10.36 -8.33
N GLY A 98 -14.57 -10.60 -7.17
CA GLY A 98 -15.22 -11.86 -6.87
C GLY A 98 -16.40 -12.17 -7.79
N ASP A 99 -17.19 -11.16 -8.13
CA ASP A 99 -18.31 -11.30 -9.07
C ASP A 99 -17.78 -11.58 -10.50
N PHE A 100 -16.76 -10.84 -10.96
CA PHE A 100 -16.08 -11.08 -12.25
C PHE A 100 -15.53 -12.52 -12.37
N LEU A 101 -14.84 -13.00 -11.33
CA LEU A 101 -14.27 -14.35 -11.33
C LEU A 101 -15.34 -15.46 -11.36
N ARG A 102 -16.54 -15.20 -10.84
CA ARG A 102 -17.67 -16.14 -10.87
C ARG A 102 -18.38 -16.19 -12.21
N GLU A 103 -18.35 -15.10 -12.98
CA GLU A 103 -18.93 -15.07 -14.32
C GLU A 103 -18.02 -15.74 -15.35
N PHE A 104 -16.70 -15.70 -15.14
CA PHE A 104 -15.71 -16.28 -16.04
C PHE A 104 -15.30 -17.72 -15.71
N GLY A 105 -15.45 -18.16 -14.46
CA GLY A 105 -15.13 -19.52 -14.01
C GLY A 105 -16.31 -20.46 -14.11
#